data_AF-A0A9Q3QNR5-F1
#
_entry.id   AF-A0A9Q3QNR5-F1
#
_cell.length_a   1.000
_cell.length_b   1.000
_cell.length_c   1.000
_cell.angle_alpha   90.00
_cell.angle_beta   90.00
_cell.angle_gamma   90.00
#
_symmetry.space_group_name_H-M   'P 1'
#
loop_
_entity.id
_entity.type
_entity.pdbx_description
1 polymer ?
#
loop_
_entity_poly.entity_id
_entity_poly.type
_entity_poly.pdbx_seq_one_letter_code
_entity_poly.pdbx_strand_id
1 'polypeptide(L)'
;MTVMTFFWLLAAVLTAVTMVVLLTPLLRRARNDVGDTHIQIPTVRSQMVRWYQDQLRELDTDLRTGAMDAAGHAHARAELGRRLLDDTAGTASTPQARPDRRPVLFAAVLLAALPTFAVLLYQHLGKPSALWMPGDMMTAARSDHTGGDAQIESMVNSLAQRLRDTPDDAPGWALLARSYSTMERPADAVAAYAKAVALAPEVASLRADYADALATAQGGTLAGAPIEQVRLALKADPDEPKALALAASAAVERGDVSDAIAHWERLYQLLPPESAGARQIATNLAAARADQQKAPRVK
;
A
#
# COMPACT_ATOMS: atom_id res chain seq x y z
N MET A 1 -13.60 0.27 20.82
CA MET A 1 -13.32 0.34 19.37
C MET A 1 -12.52 1.60 19.11
N THR A 2 -11.24 1.45 18.77
CA THR A 2 -10.34 2.57 18.43
C THR A 2 -10.80 3.30 17.16
N VAL A 3 -10.46 4.59 17.02
CA VAL A 3 -10.72 5.39 15.81
C VAL A 3 -10.16 4.70 14.55
N MET A 4 -9.04 3.97 14.71
CA MET A 4 -8.43 3.12 13.69
C MET A 4 -9.36 2.00 13.19
N THR A 5 -9.97 1.23 14.11
CA THR A 5 -10.94 0.18 13.74
C THR A 5 -12.19 0.74 13.08
N PHE A 6 -12.60 1.95 13.47
CA PHE A 6 -13.71 2.64 12.82
C PHE A 6 -13.36 3.06 11.39
N PHE A 7 -12.16 3.59 11.15
CA PHE A 7 -11.69 3.96 9.82
C PHE A 7 -11.58 2.75 8.88
N TRP A 8 -10.97 1.65 9.31
CA TRP A 8 -10.86 0.45 8.48
C TRP A 8 -12.20 -0.21 8.22
N LEU A 9 -13.10 -0.22 9.20
CA LEU A 9 -14.46 -0.70 9.03
C LEU A 9 -15.24 0.21 8.05
N LEU A 10 -15.07 1.53 8.16
CA LEU A 10 -15.66 2.50 7.24
C LEU A 10 -15.11 2.34 5.81
N ALA A 11 -13.80 2.15 5.65
CA ALA A 11 -13.14 1.95 4.35
C ALA A 11 -13.55 0.61 3.72
N ALA A 12 -13.63 -0.46 4.51
CA ALA A 12 -14.12 -1.76 4.05
C ALA A 12 -15.60 -1.68 3.65
N VAL A 13 -16.43 -0.97 4.41
CA VAL A 13 -17.84 -0.73 4.07
C VAL A 13 -17.95 0.12 2.81
N LEU A 14 -17.18 1.20 2.66
CA LEU A 14 -17.19 2.04 1.45
C LEU A 14 -16.76 1.24 0.21
N THR A 15 -15.74 0.40 0.34
CA THR A 15 -15.27 -0.45 -0.76
C THR A 15 -16.29 -1.54 -1.09
N ALA A 16 -16.93 -2.13 -0.08
CA ALA A 16 -18.01 -3.10 -0.29
C ALA A 16 -19.23 -2.43 -0.94
N VAL A 17 -19.58 -1.21 -0.53
CA VAL A 17 -20.68 -0.43 -1.11
C VAL A 17 -20.37 -0.05 -2.55
N THR A 18 -19.17 0.44 -2.87
CA THR A 18 -18.79 0.75 -4.26
C THR A 18 -18.75 -0.52 -5.12
N MET A 19 -18.23 -1.62 -4.59
CA MET A 19 -18.24 -2.91 -5.27
C MET A 19 -19.68 -3.39 -5.52
N VAL A 20 -20.58 -3.27 -4.54
CA VAL A 20 -22.01 -3.59 -4.71
C VAL A 20 -22.65 -2.65 -5.72
N VAL A 21 -22.45 -1.34 -5.65
CA VAL A 21 -23.02 -0.36 -6.60
C VAL A 21 -22.52 -0.56 -8.02
N LEU A 22 -21.27 -1.02 -8.22
CA LEU A 22 -20.71 -1.32 -9.55
C LEU A 22 -21.07 -2.72 -10.05
N LEU A 23 -21.12 -3.71 -9.15
CA LEU A 23 -21.57 -5.06 -9.46
C LEU A 23 -23.07 -5.10 -9.72
N THR A 24 -23.87 -4.25 -9.08
CA THR A 24 -25.33 -4.25 -9.24
C THR A 24 -25.77 -3.99 -10.68
N PRO A 25 -25.29 -2.96 -11.43
CA PRO A 25 -25.64 -2.80 -12.83
C PRO A 25 -25.00 -3.86 -13.74
N LEU A 26 -23.84 -4.44 -13.36
CA LEU A 26 -23.20 -5.53 -14.13
C LEU A 26 -23.93 -6.88 -13.99
N LEU A 27 -24.28 -7.24 -12.76
CA LEU A 27 -25.11 -8.40 -12.42
C LEU A 27 -26.56 -8.18 -12.81
N ARG A 28 -27.10 -6.95 -12.75
CA ARG A 28 -28.39 -6.64 -13.34
C ARG A 28 -28.32 -6.70 -14.86
N ARG A 29 -27.21 -6.41 -15.53
CA ARG A 29 -27.11 -6.62 -16.99
C ARG A 29 -27.00 -8.10 -17.34
N ALA A 30 -26.27 -8.89 -16.55
CA ALA A 30 -26.20 -10.35 -16.70
C ALA A 30 -27.49 -11.09 -16.27
N ARG A 31 -28.23 -10.58 -15.29
CA ARG A 31 -29.51 -11.10 -14.81
C ARG A 31 -30.68 -10.54 -15.62
N ASN A 32 -30.55 -9.35 -16.21
CA ASN A 32 -31.43 -8.90 -17.28
C ASN A 32 -31.08 -9.57 -18.62
N ASP A 33 -29.99 -10.34 -18.71
CA ASP A 33 -29.72 -11.28 -19.84
C ASP A 33 -30.20 -12.71 -19.54
N VAL A 34 -30.50 -13.07 -18.28
CA VAL A 34 -30.94 -14.43 -17.88
C VAL A 34 -32.33 -14.46 -17.23
N GLY A 35 -32.90 -13.31 -16.91
CA GLY A 35 -34.15 -13.18 -16.17
C GLY A 35 -34.88 -11.85 -16.36
N ASP A 36 -34.47 -11.00 -17.30
CA ASP A 36 -35.24 -9.82 -17.72
C ASP A 36 -34.75 -9.25 -19.07
N THR A 37 -34.48 -10.11 -20.05
CA THR A 37 -34.56 -9.69 -21.47
C THR A 37 -36.00 -9.90 -21.94
N HIS A 38 -36.94 -9.48 -21.11
CA HIS A 38 -37.97 -8.60 -21.60
C HIS A 38 -37.35 -7.19 -21.72
N ILE A 39 -36.40 -7.02 -22.68
CA ILE A 39 -36.63 -5.87 -23.56
C ILE A 39 -38.06 -6.10 -24.01
N GLN A 40 -38.90 -5.13 -23.69
CA GLN A 40 -40.22 -5.00 -24.25
C GLN A 40 -40.08 -4.98 -25.78
N ILE A 41 -39.91 -6.15 -26.38
CA ILE A 41 -40.83 -6.59 -27.39
C ILE A 41 -41.78 -7.50 -26.62
N PRO A 42 -42.79 -6.97 -25.89
CA PRO A 42 -43.98 -7.73 -25.68
C PRO A 42 -44.56 -7.81 -27.09
N THR A 43 -44.13 -8.90 -27.74
CA THR A 43 -44.87 -9.63 -28.73
C THR A 43 -45.28 -8.81 -29.95
N VAL A 44 -44.37 -8.62 -30.93
CA VAL A 44 -44.80 -8.35 -32.33
C VAL A 44 -45.92 -9.31 -32.70
N ARG A 45 -45.78 -10.59 -32.32
CA ARG A 45 -46.81 -11.62 -32.54
C ARG A 45 -48.14 -11.37 -31.81
N SER A 46 -48.16 -10.82 -30.59
CA SER A 46 -49.41 -10.59 -29.83
C SER A 46 -50.01 -9.22 -30.12
N GLN A 47 -49.19 -8.20 -30.39
CA GLN A 47 -49.63 -6.91 -30.91
C GLN A 47 -50.22 -7.08 -32.30
N MET A 48 -49.60 -7.89 -33.15
CA MET A 48 -50.14 -8.28 -34.45
C MET A 48 -51.45 -9.06 -34.32
N VAL A 49 -51.49 -10.10 -33.46
CA VAL A 49 -52.73 -10.85 -33.23
C VAL A 49 -53.84 -9.94 -32.71
N ARG A 50 -53.56 -8.99 -31.81
CA ARG A 50 -54.55 -8.00 -31.35
C ARG A 50 -55.04 -7.09 -32.47
N TRP A 51 -54.13 -6.56 -33.30
CA TRP A 51 -54.51 -5.75 -34.45
C TRP A 51 -55.39 -6.52 -35.45
N TYR A 52 -55.06 -7.79 -35.75
CA TYR A 52 -55.88 -8.65 -36.61
C TYR A 52 -57.24 -8.98 -35.98
N GLN A 53 -57.31 -9.15 -34.66
CA GLN A 53 -58.58 -9.33 -33.95
C GLN A 53 -59.46 -8.09 -34.03
N ASP A 54 -58.88 -6.89 -33.96
CA ASP A 54 -59.62 -5.64 -34.10
C ASP A 54 -60.18 -5.48 -35.52
N GLN A 55 -59.39 -5.80 -36.55
CA GLN A 55 -59.83 -5.77 -37.96
C GLN A 55 -61.00 -6.73 -38.24
N LEU A 56 -61.02 -7.92 -37.62
CA LEU A 56 -62.15 -8.85 -37.76
C LEU A 56 -63.44 -8.30 -37.12
N ARG A 57 -63.34 -7.59 -35.99
CA ARG A 57 -64.53 -6.98 -35.35
C ARG A 57 -65.11 -5.85 -36.17
N GLU A 58 -64.27 -5.11 -36.89
CA GLU A 58 -64.72 -4.06 -37.82
C GLU A 58 -65.53 -4.69 -38.97
N LEU A 59 -64.98 -5.73 -39.61
CA LEU A 59 -65.65 -6.49 -40.67
C LEU A 59 -67.00 -7.09 -40.24
N ASP A 60 -67.07 -7.64 -39.03
CA ASP A 60 -68.32 -8.17 -38.45
C ASP A 60 -69.33 -7.04 -38.14
N THR A 61 -68.87 -5.82 -37.95
CA THR A 61 -69.72 -4.64 -37.73
C THR A 61 -70.27 -4.13 -39.05
N ASP A 62 -69.45 -4.04 -40.09
CA ASP A 62 -69.85 -3.61 -41.44
C ASP A 62 -70.90 -4.54 -42.08
N LEU A 63 -70.81 -5.85 -41.80
CA LEU A 63 -71.84 -6.81 -42.21
C LEU A 63 -73.17 -6.56 -41.48
N ARG A 64 -73.13 -6.22 -40.18
CA ARG A 64 -74.33 -5.97 -39.37
C ARG A 64 -75.00 -4.63 -39.69
N THR A 65 -74.23 -3.61 -40.04
CA THR A 65 -74.74 -2.29 -40.43
C THR A 65 -75.21 -2.24 -41.88
N GLY A 66 -74.99 -3.32 -42.65
CA GLY A 66 -75.35 -3.43 -44.06
C GLY A 66 -74.41 -2.65 -44.99
N ALA A 67 -73.26 -2.20 -44.48
CA ALA A 67 -72.23 -1.53 -45.28
C ALA A 67 -71.49 -2.51 -46.20
N MET A 68 -71.48 -3.80 -45.87
CA MET A 68 -70.90 -4.88 -46.68
C MET A 68 -71.83 -6.10 -46.75
N ASP A 69 -71.81 -6.81 -47.87
CA ASP A 69 -72.59 -8.03 -48.07
C ASP A 69 -71.88 -9.28 -47.51
N ALA A 70 -72.63 -10.39 -47.39
CA ALA A 70 -72.10 -11.63 -46.82
C ALA A 70 -70.97 -12.25 -47.65
N ALA A 71 -71.02 -12.07 -48.98
CA ALA A 71 -69.99 -12.57 -49.89
C ALA A 71 -68.68 -11.77 -49.76
N GLY A 72 -68.76 -10.44 -49.68
CA GLY A 72 -67.62 -9.54 -49.42
C GLY A 72 -66.98 -9.81 -48.06
N HIS A 73 -67.78 -10.07 -47.03
CA HIS A 73 -67.28 -10.44 -45.70
C HIS A 73 -66.46 -11.73 -45.70
N ALA A 74 -66.98 -12.77 -46.35
CA ALA A 74 -66.29 -14.05 -46.45
C ALA A 74 -64.94 -13.91 -47.19
N HIS A 75 -64.92 -13.13 -48.28
CA HIS A 75 -63.71 -12.91 -49.06
C HIS A 75 -62.66 -12.10 -48.30
N ALA A 76 -63.06 -11.01 -47.63
CA ALA A 76 -62.16 -10.18 -46.83
C ALA A 76 -61.53 -10.96 -45.66
N ARG A 77 -62.33 -11.79 -44.99
CA ARG A 77 -61.85 -12.66 -43.90
C ARG A 77 -60.82 -13.69 -44.37
N ALA A 78 -61.02 -14.28 -45.55
CA ALA A 78 -60.09 -15.26 -46.12
C ALA A 78 -58.73 -14.64 -46.46
N GLU A 79 -58.73 -13.46 -47.08
CA GLU A 79 -57.50 -12.73 -47.42
C GLU A 79 -56.73 -12.29 -46.17
N LEU A 80 -57.44 -11.81 -45.13
CA LEU A 80 -56.83 -11.45 -43.84
C LEU A 80 -56.15 -12.67 -43.20
N GLY A 81 -56.79 -13.84 -43.24
CA GLY A 81 -56.21 -15.10 -42.75
C GLY A 81 -54.95 -15.53 -43.49
N ARG A 82 -54.91 -15.34 -44.82
CA ARG A 82 -53.74 -15.68 -45.65
C ARG A 82 -52.52 -14.81 -45.32
N ARG A 83 -52.72 -13.50 -45.16
CA ARG A 83 -51.65 -12.55 -44.80
C ARG A 83 -51.05 -12.84 -43.42
N LEU A 84 -51.88 -13.18 -42.44
CA LEU A 84 -51.41 -13.56 -41.10
C LEU A 84 -50.50 -14.80 -41.15
N LEU A 85 -50.82 -15.78 -42.00
CA LEU A 85 -50.00 -16.97 -42.18
C LEU A 85 -48.65 -16.64 -42.83
N ASP A 86 -48.64 -15.78 -43.85
CA ASP A 86 -47.40 -15.33 -44.51
C ASP A 86 -46.49 -14.53 -43.57
N ASP A 87 -47.06 -13.59 -42.80
CA ASP A 87 -46.30 -12.76 -41.86
C ASP A 87 -45.74 -13.57 -40.68
N THR A 88 -46.44 -14.63 -40.27
CA THR A 88 -45.96 -15.54 -39.21
C THR A 88 -44.94 -16.56 -39.72
N ALA A 89 -44.94 -16.87 -41.02
CA ALA A 89 -43.93 -17.73 -41.65
C ALA A 89 -42.56 -17.02 -41.78
N GLY A 90 -42.54 -15.72 -42.08
CA GLY A 90 -41.31 -14.93 -42.23
C GLY A 90 -40.58 -14.58 -40.92
N THR A 91 -41.21 -14.80 -39.76
CA THR A 91 -40.63 -14.51 -38.43
C THR A 91 -39.98 -15.72 -37.76
N ALA A 92 -40.04 -16.90 -38.39
CA ALA A 92 -39.37 -18.10 -37.91
C ALA A 92 -37.96 -18.20 -38.53
N SER A 93 -36.94 -17.87 -37.72
CA SER A 93 -35.51 -18.21 -37.91
C SER A 93 -34.61 -17.10 -38.46
N THR A 94 -34.22 -16.16 -37.60
CA THR A 94 -32.90 -15.52 -37.69
C THR A 94 -32.01 -16.12 -36.59
N PRO A 95 -30.87 -16.77 -36.90
CA PRO A 95 -29.97 -17.31 -35.88
C PRO A 95 -29.44 -16.17 -34.99
N GLN A 96 -29.80 -16.19 -33.72
CA GLN A 96 -29.35 -15.21 -32.74
C GLN A 96 -27.86 -15.45 -32.43
N ALA A 97 -26.99 -14.53 -32.84
CA ALA A 97 -25.57 -14.59 -32.50
C ALA A 97 -25.40 -14.52 -30.97
N ARG A 98 -24.68 -15.48 -30.39
CA ARG A 98 -24.35 -15.50 -28.96
C ARG A 98 -23.59 -14.20 -28.62
N PRO A 99 -24.00 -13.43 -27.60
CA PRO A 99 -23.23 -12.26 -27.20
C PRO A 99 -21.88 -12.72 -26.66
N ASP A 100 -20.80 -12.16 -27.22
CA ASP A 100 -19.45 -12.44 -26.76
C ASP A 100 -19.27 -11.83 -25.36
N ARG A 101 -19.15 -12.69 -24.34
CA ARG A 101 -19.03 -12.27 -22.92
C ARG A 101 -17.62 -11.85 -22.54
N ARG A 102 -16.65 -12.01 -23.45
CA ARG A 102 -15.23 -11.68 -23.25
C ARG A 102 -14.99 -10.23 -22.79
N PRO A 103 -15.56 -9.16 -23.38
CA PRO A 103 -15.30 -7.78 -22.95
C PRO A 103 -15.80 -7.47 -21.53
N VAL A 104 -16.88 -8.13 -21.07
CA VAL A 104 -17.42 -7.94 -19.71
C VAL A 104 -16.52 -8.62 -18.66
N LEU A 105 -16.03 -9.83 -18.96
CA LEU A 105 -15.04 -10.52 -18.14
C LEU A 105 -13.71 -9.75 -18.07
N PHE A 106 -13.25 -9.20 -19.19
CA PHE A 106 -12.05 -8.35 -19.22
C PHE A 106 -12.23 -7.09 -18.38
N ALA A 107 -13.38 -6.40 -18.46
CA ALA A 107 -13.64 -5.22 -17.65
C ALA A 107 -13.70 -5.53 -16.14
N ALA A 108 -14.30 -6.66 -15.76
CA ALA A 108 -14.35 -7.11 -14.36
C ALA A 108 -12.97 -7.49 -13.83
N VAL A 109 -12.16 -8.20 -14.63
CA VAL A 109 -10.77 -8.55 -14.27
C VAL A 109 -9.91 -7.29 -14.17
N LEU A 110 -10.05 -6.32 -15.07
CA LEU A 110 -9.29 -5.07 -15.03
C LEU A 110 -9.66 -4.23 -13.79
N LEU A 111 -10.95 -4.15 -13.45
CA LEU A 111 -11.45 -3.43 -12.27
C LEU A 111 -10.94 -4.04 -10.97
N ALA A 112 -10.79 -5.37 -10.91
CA ALA A 112 -10.21 -6.05 -9.76
C ALA A 112 -8.68 -5.98 -9.74
N ALA A 113 -8.03 -6.11 -10.90
CA ALA A 113 -6.59 -6.12 -11.02
C ALA A 113 -5.96 -4.76 -10.74
N LEU A 114 -6.61 -3.65 -11.11
CA LEU A 114 -6.08 -2.30 -10.92
C LEU A 114 -5.81 -1.95 -9.43
N PRO A 115 -6.77 -2.13 -8.49
CA PRO A 115 -6.52 -1.88 -7.06
C PRO A 115 -5.53 -2.89 -6.46
N THR A 116 -5.58 -4.17 -6.87
CA THR A 116 -4.61 -5.17 -6.39
C THR A 116 -3.20 -4.84 -6.84
N PHE A 117 -3.03 -4.43 -8.10
CA PHE A 117 -1.74 -4.03 -8.65
C PHE A 117 -1.23 -2.74 -8.00
N ALA A 118 -2.12 -1.76 -7.73
CA ALA A 118 -1.76 -0.56 -6.97
C ALA A 118 -1.25 -0.88 -5.56
N VAL A 119 -1.90 -1.82 -4.85
CA VAL A 119 -1.45 -2.29 -3.53
C VAL A 119 -0.10 -3.00 -3.62
N LEU A 120 0.09 -3.87 -4.61
CA LEU A 120 1.35 -4.58 -4.83
C LEU A 120 2.51 -3.62 -5.18
N LEU A 121 2.27 -2.65 -6.06
CA LEU A 121 3.26 -1.62 -6.39
C LEU A 121 3.62 -0.79 -5.16
N TYR A 122 2.63 -0.46 -4.33
CA TYR A 122 2.85 0.29 -3.09
C TYR A 122 3.66 -0.51 -2.06
N GLN A 123 3.48 -1.83 -1.98
CA GLN A 123 4.32 -2.68 -1.13
C GLN A 123 5.76 -2.81 -1.65
N HIS A 124 5.95 -2.81 -2.97
CA HIS A 124 7.27 -3.04 -3.58
C HIS A 124 8.11 -1.77 -3.78
N LEU A 125 7.46 -0.63 -4.02
CA LEU A 125 8.10 0.65 -4.34
C LEU A 125 7.87 1.73 -3.27
N GLY A 126 6.82 1.58 -2.45
CA GLY A 126 6.51 2.46 -1.32
C GLY A 126 7.24 2.05 -0.05
N LYS A 127 7.30 2.96 0.93
CA LYS A 127 7.72 2.69 2.31
C LYS A 127 6.46 2.52 3.18
N PRO A 128 5.84 1.33 3.23
CA PRO A 128 4.59 1.12 3.98
C PRO A 128 4.76 1.39 5.49
N SER A 129 6.00 1.36 5.99
CA SER A 129 6.37 1.67 7.37
C SER A 129 6.21 3.14 7.78
N ALA A 130 6.04 4.08 6.84
CA ALA A 130 5.82 5.49 7.17
C ALA A 130 4.34 5.81 7.50
N LEU A 131 3.39 4.95 7.11
CA LEU A 131 1.96 5.13 7.39
C LEU A 131 1.50 4.42 8.68
N TRP A 132 2.36 3.63 9.33
CA TRP A 132 2.05 2.91 10.58
C TRP A 132 2.43 3.68 11.85
N MET A 133 2.70 4.97 11.76
CA MET A 133 2.80 5.86 12.93
C MET A 133 1.52 6.69 13.14
N PRO A 134 0.41 6.02 13.52
CA PRO A 134 -0.48 6.58 14.54
C PRO A 134 -0.08 6.01 15.90
N GLY A 135 -0.08 6.84 16.95
CA GLY A 135 0.44 6.57 18.30
C GLY A 135 -0.16 5.40 19.10
N ASP A 136 -0.71 4.38 18.44
CA ASP A 136 -1.35 3.20 19.01
C ASP A 136 -0.39 1.98 19.13
N MET A 137 0.84 2.04 18.59
CA MET A 137 1.86 1.00 18.84
C MET A 137 2.41 1.04 20.28
N MET A 138 2.19 2.13 21.03
CA MET A 138 2.57 2.18 22.44
C MET A 138 1.53 1.50 23.36
N THR A 139 0.31 1.27 22.89
CA THR A 139 -0.79 0.67 23.67
C THR A 139 -1.08 -0.78 23.27
N ALA A 140 -0.89 -1.17 22.01
CA ALA A 140 -1.05 -2.57 21.58
C ALA A 140 0.15 -3.47 21.95
N ALA A 141 1.36 -2.91 22.06
CA ALA A 141 2.50 -3.66 22.62
C ALA A 141 2.24 -4.03 24.09
N ARG A 142 1.49 -3.20 24.83
CA ARG A 142 1.22 -3.39 26.28
C ARG A 142 0.25 -4.50 26.64
N SER A 143 -0.32 -5.20 25.67
CA SER A 143 -1.36 -6.21 25.93
C SER A 143 -0.95 -7.65 25.64
N ASP A 144 0.28 -7.92 25.18
CA ASP A 144 0.80 -9.29 24.93
C ASP A 144 2.34 -9.43 25.08
N HIS A 145 2.96 -8.63 25.96
CA HIS A 145 4.42 -8.53 26.14
C HIS A 145 5.18 -9.83 26.51
N THR A 146 4.51 -10.95 26.77
CA THR A 146 5.21 -12.20 27.09
C THR A 146 5.46 -13.10 25.87
N GLY A 147 4.70 -12.95 24.77
CA GLY A 147 4.84 -13.81 23.59
C GLY A 147 5.78 -13.25 22.51
N GLY A 148 5.70 -11.93 22.25
CA GLY A 148 6.50 -11.28 21.21
C GLY A 148 7.98 -11.19 21.55
N ASP A 149 8.31 -10.84 22.79
CA ASP A 149 9.70 -10.65 23.24
C ASP A 149 10.46 -11.99 23.24
N ALA A 150 9.81 -13.06 23.67
CA ALA A 150 10.37 -14.42 23.64
C ALA A 150 10.59 -14.92 22.19
N GLN A 151 9.70 -14.57 21.26
CA GLN A 151 9.87 -14.92 19.85
C GLN A 151 11.04 -14.15 19.23
N ILE A 152 11.18 -12.85 19.52
CA ILE A 152 12.31 -12.02 19.07
C ILE A 152 13.62 -12.58 19.62
N GLU A 153 13.67 -12.90 20.92
CA GLU A 153 14.85 -13.49 21.54
C GLU A 153 15.25 -14.83 20.90
N SER A 154 14.28 -15.70 20.60
CA SER A 154 14.53 -16.97 19.91
C SER A 154 15.13 -16.78 18.50
N MET A 155 14.62 -15.80 17.73
CA MET A 155 15.16 -15.46 16.40
C MET A 155 16.60 -14.95 16.50
N VAL A 156 16.88 -14.05 17.46
CA VAL A 156 18.22 -13.50 17.70
C VAL A 156 19.19 -14.59 18.15
N ASN A 157 18.76 -15.51 19.02
CA ASN A 157 19.57 -16.65 19.44
C ASN A 157 19.88 -17.61 18.29
N SER A 158 18.90 -17.86 17.40
CA SER A 158 19.09 -18.68 16.20
C SER A 158 20.11 -18.03 15.25
N LEU A 159 20.05 -16.70 15.07
CA LEU A 159 21.04 -15.95 14.31
C LEU A 159 22.43 -16.07 14.93
N ALA A 160 22.54 -15.91 16.26
CA ALA A 160 23.80 -16.04 16.98
C ALA A 160 24.39 -17.46 16.91
N GLN A 161 23.54 -18.50 16.88
CA GLN A 161 23.98 -19.88 16.64
C GLN A 161 24.54 -20.04 15.22
N ARG A 162 23.78 -19.63 14.20
CA ARG A 162 24.23 -19.71 12.80
C ARG A 162 25.57 -18.99 12.59
N LEU A 163 25.75 -17.80 13.16
CA LEU A 163 26.99 -17.03 13.02
C LEU A 163 28.18 -17.65 13.72
N ARG A 164 27.97 -18.54 14.70
CA ARG A 164 29.08 -19.36 15.25
C ARG A 164 29.55 -20.41 14.25
N ASP A 165 28.64 -20.96 13.46
CA ASP A 165 28.97 -21.95 12.42
C ASP A 165 29.51 -21.27 11.14
N THR A 166 29.09 -20.03 10.87
CA THR A 166 29.58 -19.20 9.76
C THR A 166 30.19 -17.89 10.28
N PRO A 167 31.42 -17.93 10.83
CA PRO A 167 32.00 -16.80 11.54
C PRO A 167 32.41 -15.63 10.62
N ASP A 168 32.56 -15.84 9.32
CA ASP A 168 33.07 -14.85 8.38
C ASP A 168 31.97 -13.98 7.72
N ASP A 169 30.80 -13.85 8.36
CA ASP A 169 29.66 -13.07 7.87
C ASP A 169 29.58 -11.70 8.58
N ALA A 170 30.37 -10.72 8.12
CA ALA A 170 30.38 -9.38 8.71
C ALA A 170 29.00 -8.70 8.73
N PRO A 171 28.20 -8.72 7.64
CA PRO A 171 26.83 -8.21 7.65
C PRO A 171 25.93 -8.93 8.67
N GLY A 172 26.06 -10.25 8.81
CA GLY A 172 25.33 -11.04 9.79
C GLY A 172 25.67 -10.66 11.23
N TRP A 173 26.94 -10.48 11.56
CA TRP A 173 27.38 -9.97 12.86
C TRP A 173 26.88 -8.55 13.14
N ALA A 174 26.86 -7.67 12.14
CA ALA A 174 26.32 -6.32 12.26
C ALA A 174 24.80 -6.34 12.53
N LEU A 175 24.06 -7.23 11.85
CA LEU A 175 22.63 -7.42 12.10
C LEU A 175 22.38 -7.92 13.53
N LEU A 176 23.13 -8.92 13.96
CA LEU A 176 23.03 -9.45 15.32
C LEU A 176 23.29 -8.35 16.37
N ALA A 177 24.30 -7.50 16.13
CA ALA A 177 24.62 -6.40 17.02
C ALA A 177 23.48 -5.36 17.10
N ARG A 178 22.88 -4.98 15.96
CA ARG A 178 21.71 -4.09 15.91
C ARG A 178 20.53 -4.68 16.67
N SER A 179 20.28 -5.99 16.53
CA SER A 179 19.23 -6.68 17.29
C SER A 179 19.48 -6.60 18.79
N TYR A 180 20.72 -6.83 19.25
CA TYR A 180 21.07 -6.67 20.66
C TYR A 180 20.92 -5.22 21.14
N SER A 181 21.25 -4.21 20.32
CA SER A 181 20.99 -2.80 20.64
C SER A 181 19.50 -2.51 20.82
N THR A 182 18.64 -3.04 19.94
CA THR A 182 17.18 -2.89 20.06
C THR A 182 16.62 -3.59 21.30
N MET A 183 17.23 -4.71 21.72
CA MET A 183 16.87 -5.43 22.94
C MET A 183 17.47 -4.82 24.21
N GLU A 184 18.09 -3.63 24.14
CA GLU A 184 18.75 -2.97 25.26
C GLU A 184 19.85 -3.84 25.92
N ARG A 185 20.56 -4.63 25.10
CA ARG A 185 21.68 -5.50 25.50
C ARG A 185 23.01 -4.95 24.98
N PRO A 186 23.51 -3.84 25.54
CA PRO A 186 24.64 -3.11 24.95
C PRO A 186 25.95 -3.92 24.97
N ALA A 187 26.20 -4.75 25.99
CA ALA A 187 27.40 -5.58 26.06
C ALA A 187 27.44 -6.63 24.93
N ASP A 188 26.31 -7.27 24.63
CA ASP A 188 26.20 -8.25 23.55
C ASP A 188 26.31 -7.58 22.18
N ALA A 189 25.71 -6.39 22.02
CA ALA A 189 25.84 -5.58 20.83
C ALA A 189 27.31 -5.21 20.55
N VAL A 190 28.05 -4.77 21.58
CA VAL A 190 29.49 -4.47 21.49
C VAL A 190 30.28 -5.70 21.04
N ALA A 191 30.00 -6.88 21.59
CA ALA A 191 30.70 -8.10 21.21
C ALA A 191 30.45 -8.50 19.74
N ALA A 192 29.20 -8.38 19.28
CA ALA A 192 28.83 -8.68 17.90
C ALA A 192 29.41 -7.65 16.91
N TYR A 193 29.35 -6.35 17.22
CA TYR A 193 29.98 -5.31 16.40
C TYR A 193 31.50 -5.46 16.35
N ALA A 194 32.15 -5.87 17.45
CA ALA A 194 33.59 -6.12 17.45
C ALA A 194 33.97 -7.22 16.42
N LYS A 195 33.16 -8.27 16.30
CA LYS A 195 33.33 -9.30 15.26
C LYS A 195 33.11 -8.73 13.86
N ALA A 196 32.03 -7.97 13.67
CA ALA A 196 31.71 -7.36 12.38
C ALA A 196 32.84 -6.43 11.89
N VAL A 197 33.34 -5.55 12.76
CA VAL A 197 34.44 -4.61 12.45
C VAL A 197 35.75 -5.34 12.23
N ALA A 198 36.02 -6.46 12.92
CA ALA A 198 37.21 -7.26 12.66
C ALA A 198 37.22 -7.88 11.26
N LEU A 199 36.04 -8.25 10.73
CA LEU A 199 35.88 -8.83 9.39
C LEU A 199 35.80 -7.78 8.29
N ALA A 200 35.26 -6.60 8.58
CA ALA A 200 35.11 -5.50 7.63
C ALA A 200 35.62 -4.17 8.21
N PRO A 201 36.92 -4.04 8.50
CA PRO A 201 37.49 -2.88 9.17
C PRO A 201 37.47 -1.59 8.32
N GLU A 202 37.22 -1.70 7.02
CA GLU A 202 37.18 -0.54 6.12
C GLU A 202 35.80 0.13 6.07
N VAL A 203 34.76 -0.52 6.60
CA VAL A 203 33.38 -0.03 6.49
C VAL A 203 33.12 1.04 7.56
N ALA A 204 33.12 2.30 7.14
CA ALA A 204 32.97 3.44 8.04
C ALA A 204 31.69 3.41 8.88
N SER A 205 30.55 3.13 8.25
CA SER A 205 29.25 3.06 8.94
C SER A 205 29.21 1.97 10.01
N LEU A 206 29.90 0.85 9.77
CA LEU A 206 30.02 -0.24 10.74
C LEU A 206 30.86 0.17 11.96
N ARG A 207 31.92 0.94 11.76
CA ARG A 207 32.70 1.52 12.85
C ARG A 207 31.93 2.58 13.63
N ALA A 208 31.14 3.41 12.96
CA ALA A 208 30.28 4.38 13.61
C ALA A 208 29.19 3.72 14.45
N ASP A 209 28.60 2.64 13.96
CA ASP A 209 27.65 1.81 14.71
C ASP A 209 28.32 1.14 15.92
N TYR A 210 29.54 0.64 15.76
CA TYR A 210 30.30 0.07 16.86
C TYR A 210 30.65 1.11 17.93
N ALA A 211 31.04 2.32 17.53
CA ALA A 211 31.31 3.44 18.44
C ALA A 211 30.08 3.78 19.29
N ASP A 212 28.91 3.86 18.68
CA ASP A 212 27.64 4.14 19.34
C ASP A 212 27.26 3.04 20.36
N ALA A 213 27.46 1.77 19.98
CA ALA A 213 27.25 0.65 20.89
C ALA A 213 28.21 0.69 22.10
N LEU A 214 29.48 1.01 21.86
CA LEU A 214 30.47 1.19 22.94
C LEU A 214 30.07 2.33 23.87
N ALA A 215 29.69 3.49 23.31
CA ALA A 215 29.24 4.65 24.08
C ALA A 215 28.03 4.29 24.96
N THR A 216 27.03 3.62 24.38
CA THR A 216 25.84 3.13 25.10
C THR A 216 26.23 2.20 26.24
N ALA A 217 27.13 1.24 26.01
CA ALA A 217 27.59 0.30 27.03
C ALA A 217 28.32 0.97 28.20
N GLN A 218 28.94 2.14 27.98
CA GLN A 218 29.64 2.91 29.01
C GLN A 218 28.83 4.10 29.55
N GLY A 219 27.51 4.08 29.42
CA GLY A 219 26.63 5.11 30.01
C GLY A 219 26.53 6.40 29.20
N GLY A 220 26.80 6.33 27.89
CA GLY A 220 26.60 7.41 26.92
C GLY A 220 27.81 8.29 26.65
N THR A 221 28.91 8.12 27.40
CA THR A 221 30.13 8.91 27.12
C THR A 221 30.84 8.40 25.86
N LEU A 222 31.40 9.33 25.07
CA LEU A 222 32.17 9.01 23.87
C LEU A 222 33.68 8.91 24.13
N ALA A 223 34.14 9.14 25.36
CA ALA A 223 35.55 9.10 25.72
C ALA A 223 36.15 7.69 25.64
N GLY A 224 37.43 7.60 25.26
CA GLY A 224 38.15 6.32 25.19
C GLY A 224 37.88 5.53 23.91
N ALA A 225 37.41 4.29 24.03
CA ALA A 225 37.24 3.39 22.89
C ALA A 225 36.23 3.87 21.82
N PRO A 226 35.08 4.50 22.15
CA PRO A 226 34.14 4.99 21.16
C PRO A 226 34.75 6.02 20.21
N ILE A 227 35.42 7.07 20.73
CA ILE A 227 35.98 8.13 19.88
C ILE A 227 37.10 7.62 18.96
N GLU A 228 37.84 6.59 19.35
CA GLU A 228 38.79 5.94 18.42
C GLU A 228 38.08 5.25 17.25
N GLN A 229 36.94 4.60 17.48
CA GLN A 229 36.15 4.02 16.39
C GLN A 229 35.54 5.11 15.49
N VAL A 230 35.07 6.22 16.05
CA VAL A 230 34.61 7.38 15.28
C VAL A 230 35.73 7.93 14.40
N ARG A 231 36.94 8.09 14.94
CA ARG A 231 38.10 8.58 14.18
C ARG A 231 38.48 7.63 13.05
N LEU A 232 38.42 6.32 13.30
CA LEU A 232 38.66 5.31 12.27
C LEU A 232 37.55 5.30 11.20
N ALA A 233 36.29 5.53 11.59
CA ALA A 233 35.17 5.69 10.65
C ALA A 233 35.40 6.90 9.73
N LEU A 234 35.68 8.09 10.30
CA LEU A 234 35.96 9.30 9.53
C LEU A 234 37.23 9.21 8.67
N LYS A 235 38.19 8.37 9.07
CA LYS A 235 39.36 8.09 8.23
C LYS A 235 38.99 7.25 7.00
N ALA A 236 38.07 6.31 7.16
CA ALA A 236 37.60 5.45 6.06
C ALA A 236 36.64 6.20 5.13
N ASP A 237 35.73 6.99 5.70
CA ASP A 237 34.81 7.87 4.98
C ASP A 237 34.63 9.18 5.77
N PRO A 238 35.25 10.29 5.31
CA PRO A 238 35.12 11.60 5.95
C PRO A 238 33.69 12.15 5.99
N ASP A 239 32.79 11.61 5.15
CA ASP A 239 31.41 12.05 4.99
C ASP A 239 30.41 11.07 5.62
N GLU A 240 30.87 10.11 6.44
CA GLU A 240 29.96 9.19 7.12
C GLU A 240 29.09 9.94 8.14
N PRO A 241 27.76 10.02 7.94
CA PRO A 241 26.92 10.93 8.70
C PRO A 241 26.87 10.64 10.21
N LYS A 242 26.90 9.36 10.60
CA LYS A 242 26.81 8.97 12.01
C LYS A 242 28.11 9.31 12.74
N ALA A 243 29.26 9.07 12.13
CA ALA A 243 30.57 9.37 12.67
C ALA A 243 30.76 10.88 12.82
N LEU A 244 30.29 11.69 11.86
CA LEU A 244 30.27 13.14 11.99
C LEU A 244 29.40 13.59 13.17
N ALA A 245 28.22 12.99 13.34
CA ALA A 245 27.33 13.29 14.47
C ALA A 245 27.97 12.92 15.83
N LEU A 246 28.57 11.73 15.93
CA LEU A 246 29.24 11.26 17.13
C LEU A 246 30.51 12.08 17.44
N ALA A 247 31.28 12.47 16.42
CA ALA A 247 32.44 13.33 16.59
C ALA A 247 32.04 14.71 17.14
N ALA A 248 30.97 15.30 16.61
CA ALA A 248 30.43 16.55 17.12
C ALA A 248 29.98 16.42 18.58
N SER A 249 29.23 15.36 18.92
CA SER A 249 28.81 15.09 20.30
C SER A 249 30.01 14.92 21.25
N ALA A 250 31.05 14.19 20.82
CA ALA A 250 32.26 14.01 21.59
C ALA A 250 33.03 15.34 21.77
N ALA A 251 33.03 16.21 20.77
CA ALA A 251 33.64 17.55 20.87
C ALA A 251 32.88 18.44 21.87
N VAL A 252 31.54 18.39 21.88
CA VAL A 252 30.72 19.07 22.88
C VAL A 252 31.00 18.55 24.29
N GLU A 253 31.10 17.24 24.49
CA GLU A 253 31.45 16.64 25.80
C GLU A 253 32.79 17.14 26.33
N ARG A 254 33.76 17.40 25.44
CA ARG A 254 35.07 17.97 25.79
C ARG A 254 35.08 19.49 25.96
N GLY A 255 33.97 20.17 25.64
CA GLY A 255 33.89 21.63 25.60
C GLY A 255 34.56 22.27 24.39
N ASP A 256 34.94 21.48 23.38
CA ASP A 256 35.51 21.98 22.13
C ASP A 256 34.40 22.36 21.13
N VAL A 257 33.80 23.52 21.37
CA VAL A 257 32.69 24.03 20.58
C VAL A 257 33.10 24.28 19.11
N SER A 258 34.37 24.62 18.86
CA SER A 258 34.86 24.89 17.52
C SER A 258 34.91 23.62 16.66
N ASP A 259 35.42 22.52 17.23
CA ASP A 259 35.46 21.21 16.58
C ASP A 259 34.05 20.64 16.36
N ALA A 260 33.15 20.82 17.34
CA ALA A 260 31.75 20.43 17.21
C ALA A 260 31.03 21.13 16.04
N ILE A 261 31.25 22.45 15.89
CA ILE A 261 30.72 23.25 14.78
C ILE A 261 31.22 22.71 13.43
N ALA A 262 32.51 22.40 13.30
CA ALA A 262 33.07 21.90 12.04
C ALA A 262 32.41 20.58 11.60
N HIS A 263 32.24 19.63 12.53
CA HIS A 263 31.59 18.36 12.26
C HIS A 263 30.10 18.52 11.91
N TRP A 264 29.36 19.37 12.64
CA TRP A 264 27.96 19.65 12.32
C TRP A 264 27.77 20.39 11.00
N GLU A 265 28.65 21.32 10.63
CA GLU A 265 28.63 21.98 9.33
C GLU A 265 28.81 20.98 8.20
N ARG A 266 29.79 20.06 8.34
CA ARG A 266 30.01 19.02 7.35
C ARG A 266 28.79 18.10 7.24
N LEU A 267 28.25 17.64 8.37
CA LEU A 267 27.04 16.83 8.40
C LEU A 267 25.84 17.53 7.76
N TYR A 268 25.66 18.82 8.03
CA TYR A 268 24.55 19.61 7.48
C TYR A 268 24.60 19.67 5.95
N GLN A 269 25.78 19.77 5.35
CA GLN A 269 25.95 19.80 3.89
C GLN A 269 25.55 18.48 3.21
N LEU A 270 25.55 17.36 3.94
CA LEU A 270 25.21 16.04 3.43
C LEU A 270 23.70 15.74 3.52
N LEU A 271 22.97 16.49 4.34
CA LEU A 271 21.56 16.24 4.60
C LEU A 271 20.66 16.99 3.61
N PRO A 272 19.51 16.41 3.20
CA PRO A 272 18.52 17.14 2.42
C PRO A 272 18.03 18.37 3.21
N PRO A 273 18.00 19.58 2.60
CA PRO A 273 17.72 20.84 3.31
C PRO A 273 16.40 20.84 4.10
N GLU A 274 15.39 20.15 3.59
CA GLU A 274 14.04 20.08 4.18
C GLU A 274 13.84 18.92 5.16
N SER A 275 14.88 18.11 5.40
CA SER A 275 14.80 16.97 6.29
C SER A 275 14.73 17.40 7.76
N ALA A 276 14.05 16.59 8.59
CA ALA A 276 14.04 16.79 10.03
C ALA A 276 15.46 16.78 10.63
N GLY A 277 16.35 15.94 10.09
CA GLY A 277 17.75 15.89 10.48
C GLY A 277 18.47 17.22 10.20
N ALA A 278 18.32 17.79 9.00
CA ALA A 278 18.93 19.08 8.66
C ALA A 278 18.45 20.19 9.61
N ARG A 279 17.14 20.23 9.91
CA ARG A 279 16.59 21.19 10.90
C ARG A 279 17.23 21.03 12.28
N GLN A 280 17.35 19.80 12.78
CA GLN A 280 17.96 19.52 14.08
C GLN A 280 19.43 19.95 14.12
N ILE A 281 20.22 19.61 13.09
CA ILE A 281 21.62 19.99 13.01
C ILE A 281 21.76 21.52 12.91
N ALA A 282 20.90 22.21 12.17
CA ALA A 282 20.88 23.67 12.11
C ALA A 282 20.61 24.31 13.48
N THR A 283 19.68 23.75 14.27
CA THR A 283 19.43 24.19 15.65
C THR A 283 20.65 24.00 16.53
N ASN A 284 21.30 22.83 16.50
CA ASN A 284 22.52 22.56 17.26
C ASN A 284 23.65 23.53 16.89
N LEU A 285 23.81 23.78 15.58
CA LEU A 285 24.83 24.69 15.05
C LEU A 285 24.60 26.13 15.51
N ALA A 286 23.35 26.60 15.51
CA ALA A 286 23.00 27.93 16.01
C ALA A 286 23.30 28.08 17.50
N ALA A 287 22.96 27.07 18.31
CA ALA A 287 23.26 27.06 19.74
C ALA A 287 24.77 27.09 20.01
N ALA A 288 25.53 26.22 19.33
CA ALA A 288 26.98 26.13 19.47
C ALA A 288 27.69 27.44 19.11
N ARG A 289 27.29 28.08 18.00
CA ARG A 289 27.83 29.38 17.58
C ARG A 289 27.51 30.48 18.58
N ALA A 290 26.32 30.47 19.19
CA ALA A 290 25.96 31.43 20.22
C ALA A 290 26.82 31.26 21.49
N ASP A 291 27.10 30.02 21.88
CA ASP A 291 27.96 29.73 23.03
C ASP A 291 29.42 30.11 22.78
N GLN A 292 29.92 29.87 21.56
CA GLN A 292 31.26 30.31 21.14
C GLN A 292 31.42 31.84 21.20
N GLN A 293 30.36 32.60 20.93
CA GLN A 293 30.37 34.06 21.00
C GLN A 293 30.32 34.60 22.44
N LYS A 294 29.74 33.84 23.37
CA LYS A 294 29.68 34.21 24.80
C LYS A 294 30.97 33.89 25.55
N ALA A 295 31.79 32.98 25.04
CA ALA A 295 33.08 32.66 25.63
C ALA A 295 34.02 33.89 25.54
N PRO A 296 34.63 34.34 26.65
CA PRO A 296 35.52 35.50 26.63
C PRO A 296 36.72 35.22 25.72
N ARG A 297 36.96 36.09 24.74
CA ARG A 297 38.16 36.02 23.90
C ARG A 297 39.38 36.29 24.79
N VAL A 298 40.08 35.23 25.19
CA VAL A 298 41.38 35.33 25.83
C VAL A 298 42.32 35.98 24.81
N LYS A 299 42.72 37.22 25.10
CA LYS A 299 43.71 37.98 24.32
C LYS A 299 45.11 37.51 24.64
#